data_AF-A0A2Z6MGT5-F1
#
_entry.id   AF-A0A2Z6MGT5-F1
#
_cell.length_a   1.000
_cell.length_b   1.000
_cell.length_c   1.000
_cell.angle_alpha   90.00
_cell.angle_beta   90.00
_cell.angle_gamma   90.00
#
_symmetry.space_group_name_H-M   'P 1'
#
loop_
_entity.id
_entity.type
_entity.pdbx_description
1 polymer ?
#
loop_
_entity_poly.entity_id
_entity_poly.type
_entity_poly.pdbx_seq_one_letter_code
_entity_poly.pdbx_strand_id
1 'polypeptide(L)'
;MHMLPKLQLKRLMHMVIFKSIWEIPTPSKVIAFSWQLLHDRVPTRDNLILRGIITQDTGGICVGCEVFPESSRHLFMHCKVAHSVWYEISKWLGVVIVMPSNLFHLFDYFSAAAFSKKSRKCFRLVWHSVLWSIWKARNNKVFNGIVVDLWKLWRW
;
A
#
# COMPACT_ATOMS: atom_id res chain seq x y z
N MET A 1 -32.40 14.04 -4.39
CA MET A 1 -31.69 14.77 -3.33
C MET A 1 -31.64 13.89 -2.08
N HIS A 2 -30.57 13.08 -1.87
CA HIS A 2 -30.18 12.43 -0.58
C HIS A 2 -28.89 11.58 -0.75
N MET A 3 -27.81 12.18 -1.30
CA MET A 3 -26.47 11.53 -1.39
C MET A 3 -25.51 11.91 -0.24
N LEU A 4 -25.95 12.76 0.69
CA LEU A 4 -25.11 13.36 1.73
C LEU A 4 -24.58 12.41 2.83
N PRO A 5 -25.29 11.35 3.28
CA PRO A 5 -24.81 10.52 4.39
C PRO A 5 -23.55 9.70 4.06
N LYS A 6 -23.46 9.18 2.82
CA LYS A 6 -22.35 8.30 2.39
C LYS A 6 -21.02 9.04 2.27
N LEU A 7 -21.05 10.31 1.83
CA LEU A 7 -19.86 11.14 1.72
C LEU A 7 -19.31 11.53 3.10
N GLN A 8 -20.19 11.85 4.05
CA GLN A 8 -19.80 12.14 5.43
C GLN A 8 -19.20 10.90 6.11
N LEU A 9 -19.79 9.72 5.93
CA LEU A 9 -19.27 8.46 6.47
C LEU A 9 -17.88 8.12 5.92
N LYS A 10 -17.64 8.26 4.62
CA LYS A 10 -16.30 8.08 4.03
C LYS A 10 -15.28 9.04 4.62
N ARG A 11 -15.65 10.31 4.79
CA ARG A 11 -14.77 11.32 5.39
C ARG A 11 -14.41 10.99 6.83
N LEU A 12 -15.38 10.54 7.63
CA LEU A 12 -15.16 10.09 9.01
C LEU A 12 -14.21 8.89 9.06
N MET A 13 -14.44 7.88 8.22
CA MET A 13 -13.57 6.70 8.11
C MET A 13 -12.13 7.10 7.80
N HIS A 14 -11.91 7.97 6.81
CA HIS A 14 -10.56 8.42 6.45
C HIS A 14 -9.88 9.15 7.62
N MET A 15 -10.58 10.03 8.33
CA MET A 15 -10.02 10.74 9.50
C MET A 15 -9.59 9.77 10.61
N VAL A 16 -10.40 8.75 10.88
CA VAL A 16 -10.07 7.71 11.88
C VAL A 16 -8.83 6.91 11.47
N ILE A 17 -8.74 6.53 10.19
CA ILE A 17 -7.58 5.80 9.66
C ILE A 17 -6.33 6.68 9.72
N PHE A 18 -6.41 7.95 9.32
CA PHE A 18 -5.27 8.87 9.39
C PHE A 18 -4.77 9.04 10.81
N LYS A 19 -5.65 9.13 11.81
CA LYS A 19 -5.21 9.13 13.21
C LYS A 19 -4.52 7.80 13.58
N SER A 20 -5.12 6.67 13.17
CA SER A 20 -4.65 5.33 13.54
C SER A 20 -3.26 4.98 13.00
N ILE A 21 -2.87 5.50 11.83
CA ILE A 21 -1.53 5.22 11.25
C ILE A 21 -0.40 5.88 12.06
N TRP A 22 -0.68 6.98 12.76
CA TRP A 22 0.30 7.67 13.61
C TRP A 22 0.47 7.02 14.99
N GLU A 23 -0.45 6.15 15.39
CA GLU A 23 -0.42 5.46 16.70
C GLU A 23 0.51 4.23 16.72
N ILE A 24 1.12 3.89 15.58
CA ILE A 24 1.96 2.70 15.43
C ILE A 24 3.42 3.04 15.71
N PRO A 25 4.12 2.26 16.55
CA PRO A 25 5.54 2.47 16.84
C PRO A 25 6.39 1.99 15.66
N THR A 26 6.46 2.81 14.61
CA THR A 26 7.29 2.56 13.41
C THR A 26 8.13 3.81 13.12
N PRO A 27 9.29 3.67 12.44
CA PRO A 27 10.10 4.82 12.06
C PRO A 27 9.27 5.90 11.34
N SER A 28 9.42 7.15 11.74
CA SER A 28 8.63 8.29 11.24
C SER A 28 8.56 8.37 9.71
N LYS A 29 9.67 8.05 9.02
CA LYS A 29 9.75 8.00 7.55
C LYS A 29 8.73 7.04 6.91
N VAL A 30 8.44 5.91 7.57
CA VAL A 30 7.51 4.88 7.07
C VAL A 30 6.06 5.32 7.29
N ILE A 31 5.75 5.95 8.42
CA ILE A 31 4.41 6.52 8.67
C ILE A 31 4.16 7.68 7.70
N ALA A 32 5.13 8.59 7.53
CA ALA A 32 5.03 9.69 6.58
C ALA A 32 4.80 9.18 5.15
N PHE A 33 5.54 8.15 4.73
CA PHE A 33 5.31 7.47 3.45
C PHE A 33 3.90 6.90 3.34
N SER A 34 3.41 6.22 4.37
CA SER A 34 2.07 5.62 4.36
C SER A 34 0.97 6.68 4.29
N TRP A 35 1.16 7.80 4.99
CA TRP A 35 0.28 8.97 4.91
C TRP A 35 0.27 9.57 3.50
N GLN A 36 1.45 9.79 2.90
CA GLN A 36 1.55 10.26 1.51
C GLN A 36 0.87 9.29 0.53
N LEU A 37 1.04 7.99 0.74
CA LEU A 37 0.45 6.95 -0.09
C LEU A 37 -1.08 6.95 0.01
N LEU A 38 -1.65 7.09 1.20
CA LEU A 38 -3.11 7.19 1.39
C LEU A 38 -3.70 8.47 0.76
N HIS A 39 -2.89 9.52 0.61
CA HIS A 39 -3.24 10.72 -0.15
C HIS A 39 -2.98 10.60 -1.65
N ASP A 40 -2.49 9.46 -2.13
CA ASP A 40 -2.05 9.24 -3.51
C ASP A 40 -1.00 10.27 -3.97
N ARG A 41 -0.02 10.54 -3.09
CA ARG A 41 1.02 11.57 -3.31
C ARG A 41 2.43 11.00 -3.47
N VAL A 42 2.57 9.68 -3.52
CA VAL A 42 3.86 9.03 -3.78
C VAL A 42 4.22 9.13 -5.28
N PRO A 43 5.52 9.16 -5.64
CA PRO A 43 5.96 9.28 -7.03
C PRO A 43 5.87 7.97 -7.83
N THR A 44 4.67 7.41 -7.93
CA THR A 44 4.30 6.40 -8.93
C THR A 44 4.30 7.03 -10.33
N ARG A 45 4.45 6.22 -11.39
CA ARG A 45 4.52 6.76 -12.76
C ARG A 45 3.29 7.58 -13.13
N ASP A 46 2.08 7.15 -12.77
CA ASP A 46 0.86 7.96 -12.97
C ASP A 46 0.95 9.33 -12.29
N ASN A 47 1.36 9.40 -11.03
CA ASN A 47 1.51 10.64 -10.29
C ASN A 47 2.64 11.53 -10.84
N LEU A 48 3.70 10.94 -11.38
CA LEU A 48 4.77 11.69 -12.06
C LEU A 48 4.28 12.27 -13.39
N ILE A 49 3.48 11.52 -14.16
CA ILE A 49 2.85 11.99 -15.39
C ILE A 49 1.87 13.13 -15.08
N LEU A 50 1.01 12.97 -14.07
CA LEU A 50 0.06 14.00 -13.64
C LEU A 50 0.74 15.30 -13.20
N ARG A 51 1.98 15.21 -12.71
CA ARG A 51 2.81 16.37 -12.32
C ARG A 51 3.66 16.93 -13.46
N GLY A 52 3.59 16.34 -14.66
CA GLY A 52 4.42 16.74 -15.80
C GLY A 52 5.92 16.47 -15.62
N ILE A 53 6.30 15.57 -14.71
CA ILE A 53 7.71 15.22 -14.44
C ILE A 53 8.22 14.21 -15.48
N ILE A 54 7.36 13.29 -15.92
CA ILE A 54 7.64 12.35 -17.00
C ILE A 54 6.50 12.38 -18.02
N THR A 55 6.78 11.97 -19.24
CA THR A 55 5.83 11.95 -20.35
C THR A 55 5.19 10.57 -20.52
N GLN A 56 3.99 10.47 -21.12
CA GLN A 56 3.25 9.21 -21.24
C GLN A 56 3.96 8.14 -22.10
N ASP A 57 4.76 8.59 -23.07
CA ASP A 57 5.60 7.79 -23.96
C ASP A 57 6.76 7.09 -23.23
N THR A 58 7.20 7.59 -22.06
CA THR A 58 8.26 6.96 -21.24
C THR A 58 7.82 5.66 -20.54
N GLY A 59 6.65 5.12 -20.91
CA GLY A 59 6.17 3.83 -20.44
C GLY A 59 5.65 3.92 -19.01
N GLY A 60 4.42 4.40 -18.84
CA GLY A 60 3.69 4.40 -17.57
C GLY A 60 3.39 3.02 -16.97
N ILE A 61 4.01 1.95 -17.46
CA ILE A 61 3.78 0.56 -17.05
C ILE A 61 4.36 0.31 -15.65
N CYS A 62 3.73 -0.55 -14.86
CA CYS A 62 4.19 -0.93 -13.54
C CYS A 62 5.51 -1.68 -13.62
N VAL A 63 6.51 -1.18 -12.89
CA VAL A 63 7.85 -1.78 -12.82
C VAL A 63 7.83 -3.17 -12.19
N GLY A 64 6.80 -3.48 -11.39
CA GLY A 64 6.64 -4.79 -10.77
C GLY A 64 6.08 -5.86 -11.72
N CYS A 65 4.96 -5.59 -12.38
CA CYS A 65 4.31 -6.58 -13.23
C CYS A 65 4.71 -6.52 -14.71
N GLU A 66 5.16 -5.36 -15.18
CA GLU A 66 5.50 -5.04 -16.57
C GLU A 66 4.34 -5.23 -17.56
N VAL A 67 3.10 -5.21 -17.08
CA VAL A 67 1.89 -5.48 -17.89
C VAL A 67 0.89 -4.31 -17.83
N PHE A 68 0.56 -3.83 -16.64
CA PHE A 68 -0.46 -2.80 -16.42
C PHE A 68 0.15 -1.46 -16.05
N PRO A 69 -0.54 -0.32 -16.27
CA PRO A 69 -0.08 0.98 -15.81
C PRO A 69 0.23 1.04 -14.30
N GLU A 70 1.31 1.73 -13.93
CA GLU A 70 1.68 1.96 -12.54
C GLU A 70 0.78 3.04 -11.93
N SER A 71 -0.04 2.64 -10.96
CA SER A 71 -0.72 3.54 -10.03
C SER A 71 -0.46 3.11 -8.60
N SER A 72 -0.72 3.97 -7.62
CA SER A 72 -0.63 3.58 -6.20
C SER A 72 -1.48 2.33 -5.93
N ARG A 73 -2.72 2.29 -6.43
CA ARG A 73 -3.60 1.14 -6.22
C ARG A 73 -3.05 -0.13 -6.88
N HIS A 74 -2.55 -0.02 -8.11
CA HIS A 74 -1.97 -1.18 -8.78
C HIS A 74 -0.67 -1.62 -8.09
N LEU A 75 0.31 -0.73 -7.95
CA LEU A 75 1.64 -1.04 -7.42
C LEU A 75 1.59 -1.69 -6.04
N PHE A 76 0.72 -1.22 -5.15
CA PHE A 76 0.67 -1.67 -3.75
C PHE A 76 -0.37 -2.75 -3.46
N MET A 77 -1.32 -3.04 -4.37
CA MET A 77 -2.40 -3.99 -4.10
C MET A 77 -2.64 -5.00 -5.22
N HIS A 78 -2.84 -4.51 -6.45
CA HIS A 78 -3.33 -5.36 -7.56
C HIS A 78 -2.24 -5.83 -8.54
N CYS A 79 -1.02 -5.33 -8.40
CA CYS A 79 0.14 -5.84 -9.10
C CYS A 79 0.33 -7.31 -8.71
N LYS A 80 0.58 -8.19 -9.68
CA LYS A 80 0.80 -9.63 -9.45
C LYS A 80 1.77 -9.90 -8.29
N VAL A 81 2.83 -9.09 -8.24
CA VAL A 81 3.84 -9.06 -7.21
C VAL A 81 3.28 -8.69 -5.83
N ALA A 82 2.59 -7.54 -5.74
CA ALA A 82 2.05 -7.07 -4.47
C ALA A 82 0.98 -8.03 -3.94
N HIS A 83 0.16 -8.56 -4.85
CA HIS A 83 -0.86 -9.56 -4.54
C HIS A 83 -0.24 -10.82 -3.92
N SER A 84 0.85 -11.35 -4.49
CA SER A 84 1.58 -12.49 -3.90
C SER A 84 2.14 -12.15 -2.51
N VAL A 85 2.70 -10.96 -2.30
CA VAL A 85 3.21 -10.55 -0.98
C VAL A 85 2.08 -10.51 0.05
N TRP A 86 0.95 -9.88 -0.29
CA TRP A 86 -0.21 -9.84 0.63
C TRP A 86 -0.76 -11.23 0.91
N TYR A 87 -0.82 -12.11 -0.09
CA TYR A 87 -1.26 -13.49 0.09
C TYR A 87 -0.36 -14.24 1.10
N GLU A 88 0.96 -14.20 0.94
CA GLU A 88 1.89 -14.88 1.85
C GLU A 88 1.85 -14.28 3.27
N ILE A 89 1.74 -12.96 3.39
CA ILE A 89 1.59 -12.28 4.69
C ILE A 89 0.29 -12.68 5.38
N SER A 90 -0.82 -12.71 4.64
CA SER A 90 -2.11 -13.14 5.17
C SER A 90 -2.09 -14.61 5.60
N LYS A 91 -1.46 -15.48 4.81
CA LYS A 91 -1.23 -16.89 5.17
C LYS A 91 -0.40 -17.02 6.45
N TRP A 92 0.70 -16.27 6.56
CA TRP A 92 1.55 -16.25 7.76
C TRP A 92 0.80 -15.79 9.01
N LEU A 93 -0.09 -14.80 8.87
CA LEU A 93 -0.94 -14.30 9.96
C LEU A 93 -2.17 -15.16 10.25
N GLY A 94 -2.43 -16.20 9.45
CA GLY A 94 -3.62 -17.05 9.59
C GLY A 94 -4.93 -16.37 9.22
N VAL A 95 -4.91 -15.41 8.28
CA VAL A 95 -6.10 -14.66 7.85
C VAL A 95 -6.40 -14.85 6.37
N VAL A 96 -7.67 -14.95 6.01
CA VAL A 96 -8.12 -15.13 4.62
C VAL A 96 -8.42 -13.77 4.01
N ILE A 97 -7.57 -13.34 3.06
CA ILE A 97 -7.72 -12.05 2.39
C ILE A 97 -8.44 -12.17 1.05
N VAL A 98 -9.45 -11.31 0.87
CA VAL A 98 -9.96 -10.93 -0.45
C VAL A 98 -9.49 -9.51 -0.69
N MET A 99 -8.71 -9.30 -1.76
CA MET A 99 -8.08 -8.00 -2.00
C MET A 99 -9.14 -6.89 -2.12
N PRO A 100 -9.16 -5.89 -1.21
CA PRO A 100 -10.19 -4.86 -1.22
C PRO A 100 -9.93 -3.83 -2.33
N SER A 101 -10.88 -2.91 -2.50
CA SER A 101 -10.87 -1.95 -3.61
C SER A 101 -9.90 -0.77 -3.46
N ASN A 102 -9.36 -0.52 -2.26
CA ASN A 102 -8.44 0.57 -2.00
C ASN A 102 -7.62 0.35 -0.70
N LEU A 103 -6.60 1.18 -0.51
CA LEU A 103 -5.66 1.08 0.61
C LEU A 103 -6.29 1.38 1.98
N PHE A 104 -7.32 2.22 2.06
CA PHE A 104 -8.04 2.46 3.31
C PHE A 104 -8.77 1.20 3.77
N HIS A 105 -9.47 0.52 2.85
CA HIS A 105 -10.13 -0.75 3.14
C HIS A 105 -9.13 -1.86 3.45
N LEU A 106 -7.95 -1.86 2.83
CA LEU A 106 -6.88 -2.80 3.18
C LEU A 106 -6.38 -2.59 4.61
N PHE A 107 -6.16 -1.34 5.01
CA PHE A 107 -5.78 -1.00 6.39
C PHE A 107 -6.84 -1.43 7.40
N ASP A 108 -8.11 -1.17 7.08
CA ASP A 108 -9.23 -1.53 7.96
C ASP A 108 -9.40 -3.05 8.06
N TYR A 109 -9.28 -3.77 6.94
CA TYR A 109 -9.30 -5.23 6.91
C TYR A 109 -8.23 -5.84 7.85
N PHE A 110 -6.97 -5.41 7.74
CA PHE A 110 -5.91 -5.89 8.64
C PHE A 110 -6.13 -5.45 10.10
N SER A 111 -6.68 -4.26 10.33
CA SER A 111 -7.02 -3.80 11.67
C SER A 111 -8.15 -4.61 12.32
N ALA A 112 -9.14 -5.02 11.53
CA ALA A 112 -10.32 -5.75 11.96
C ALA A 112 -10.06 -7.25 12.13
N ALA A 113 -9.11 -7.83 11.38
CA ALA A 113 -8.72 -9.23 11.49
C ALA A 113 -8.03 -9.58 12.83
N ALA A 114 -7.67 -8.59 13.63
CA ALA A 114 -6.98 -8.78 14.91
C ALA A 114 -7.94 -8.95 16.09
N PHE A 115 -7.73 -10.01 16.88
CA PHE A 115 -8.56 -10.37 18.05
C PHE A 115 -8.29 -9.56 19.34
N SER A 116 -7.28 -8.68 19.37
CA SER A 116 -6.93 -7.91 20.56
C SER A 116 -6.34 -6.54 20.21
N LYS A 117 -6.28 -5.61 21.18
CA LYS A 117 -5.62 -4.31 20.99
C LYS A 117 -4.13 -4.45 20.65
N LYS A 118 -3.44 -5.42 21.27
CA LYS A 118 -2.02 -5.69 21.02
C LYS A 118 -1.82 -6.24 19.61
N SER A 119 -2.56 -7.29 19.23
CA SER A 119 -2.45 -7.86 17.88
C SER A 119 -2.87 -6.85 16.81
N ARG A 120 -3.84 -5.97 17.07
CA ARG A 120 -4.21 -4.90 16.14
C ARG A 120 -3.04 -3.96 15.82
N LYS A 121 -2.24 -3.59 16.82
CA LYS A 121 -1.01 -2.81 16.60
C LYS A 121 -0.01 -3.59 15.74
N CYS A 122 0.17 -4.89 15.99
CA CYS A 122 1.04 -5.74 15.17
C CYS A 122 0.57 -5.84 13.71
N PHE A 123 -0.73 -6.03 13.46
CA PHE A 123 -1.29 -6.10 12.11
C PHE A 123 -1.11 -4.78 11.35
N ARG A 124 -1.36 -3.65 12.02
CA ARG A 124 -1.11 -2.32 11.46
C ARG A 124 0.38 -2.10 11.16
N LEU A 125 1.27 -2.56 12.05
CA LEU A 125 2.73 -2.53 11.83
C LEU A 125 3.15 -3.36 10.60
N VAL A 126 2.58 -4.55 10.44
CA VAL A 126 2.79 -5.40 9.25
C VAL A 126 2.33 -4.68 8.00
N TRP A 127 1.14 -4.07 8.02
CA TRP A 127 0.62 -3.29 6.88
C TRP A 127 1.59 -2.18 6.45
N HIS A 128 2.10 -1.39 7.40
CA HIS A 128 3.12 -0.36 7.12
C HIS A 128 4.41 -0.96 6.55
N SER A 129 4.87 -2.06 7.13
CA SER A 129 6.12 -2.73 6.74
C SER A 129 6.05 -3.29 5.32
N VAL A 130 4.93 -3.91 4.94
CA VAL A 130 4.71 -4.46 3.60
C VAL A 130 4.73 -3.35 2.56
N LEU A 131 3.96 -2.28 2.77
CA LEU A 131 3.92 -1.14 1.85
C LEU A 131 5.28 -0.50 1.67
N TRP A 132 6.02 -0.30 2.76
CA TRP A 132 7.37 0.24 2.71
C TRP A 132 8.34 -0.69 1.97
N SER A 133 8.25 -2.00 2.17
CA SER A 133 9.09 -2.96 1.45
C SER A 133 8.80 -2.98 -0.05
N ILE A 134 7.54 -2.94 -0.46
CA ILE A 134 7.14 -2.82 -1.87
C ILE A 134 7.73 -1.54 -2.47
N TRP A 135 7.62 -0.42 -1.75
CA TRP A 135 8.15 0.87 -2.22
C TRP A 135 9.66 0.86 -2.39
N LYS A 136 10.40 0.34 -1.41
CA LYS A 136 11.85 0.18 -1.50
C LYS A 136 12.25 -0.70 -2.67
N ALA A 137 11.59 -1.84 -2.86
CA ALA A 137 11.89 -2.75 -3.95
C ALA A 137 11.65 -2.10 -5.32
N ARG A 138 10.53 -1.39 -5.48
CA ARG A 138 10.24 -0.62 -6.70
C ARG A 138 11.32 0.42 -6.97
N ASN A 139 11.69 1.22 -5.97
CA ASN A 139 12.70 2.27 -6.15
C ASN A 139 14.08 1.70 -6.44
N ASN A 140 14.47 0.60 -5.80
CA ASN A 140 15.72 -0.08 -6.12
C ASN A 140 15.74 -0.57 -7.57
N LYS A 141 14.63 -1.10 -8.09
CA LYS A 141 14.55 -1.51 -9.49
C LYS A 141 14.63 -0.32 -10.44
N VAL A 142 13.99 0.80 -10.11
CA VAL A 142 14.00 2.02 -10.96
C VAL A 142 15.37 2.70 -10.99
N PHE A 143 16.01 2.90 -9.84
CA PHE A 143 17.22 3.73 -9.76
C PHE A 143 18.53 2.95 -9.85
N ASN A 144 18.54 1.68 -9.43
CA ASN A 144 19.75 0.87 -9.37
C ASN A 144 19.73 -0.32 -10.35
N GLY A 145 18.64 -0.51 -11.09
CA GLY A 145 18.46 -1.68 -11.97
C GLY A 145 18.39 -3.02 -11.22
N ILE A 146 18.36 -2.99 -9.88
CA ILE A 146 18.36 -4.19 -9.06
C ILE A 146 16.96 -4.80 -9.12
N VAL A 147 16.84 -5.92 -9.84
CA VAL A 147 15.69 -6.80 -9.72
C VAL A 147 15.83 -7.53 -8.41
N VAL A 148 15.25 -6.96 -7.36
CA VAL A 148 15.09 -7.68 -6.10
C VAL A 148 14.12 -8.81 -6.41
N ASP A 149 14.62 -10.05 -6.39
CA ASP A 149 13.76 -11.20 -6.35
C ASP A 149 12.93 -11.10 -5.07
N LEU A 150 11.65 -10.75 -5.22
CA LEU A 150 10.79 -10.47 -4.09
C LEU A 150 10.55 -11.73 -3.25
N TRP A 151 10.76 -12.91 -3.82
CA TRP A 151 10.81 -14.17 -3.10
C TRP A 151 11.99 -14.24 -2.11
N LYS A 152 13.10 -13.55 -2.38
CA LYS A 152 14.28 -13.48 -1.50
C LYS A 152 14.13 -12.50 -0.34
N LEU A 153 13.17 -11.56 -0.38
CA LEU A 153 12.94 -10.63 0.74
C LEU A 153 12.30 -11.30 1.97
N TRP A 154 11.72 -12.48 1.81
CA TRP A 154 10.85 -13.10 2.81
C TRP A 154 11.23 -14.55 3.18
N ARG A 155 12.34 -15.07 2.66
CA ARG A 155 12.97 -16.30 3.17
C ARG A 155 13.95 -15.93 4.28
N TRP A 156 13.49 -15.92 5.52
CA TRP A 156 14.30 -16.08 6.72
C TRP A 156 14.01 -17.44 7.32
#